data_AF-A0A0E3SCJ1-F1
#
_entry.id   AF-A0A0E3SCJ1-F1
#
_cell.length_a   1.000
_cell.length_b   1.000
_cell.length_c   1.000
_cell.angle_alpha   90.00
_cell.angle_beta   90.00
_cell.angle_gamma   90.00
#
_symmetry.space_group_name_H-M   'P 1'
#
loop_
_entity.id
_entity.type
_entity.pdbx_description
1 polymer ?
#
loop_
_entity_poly.entity_id
_entity_poly.type
_entity_poly.pdbx_seq_one_letter_code
_entity_poly.pdbx_strand_id
1 'polypeptide(L)'
;MLIGSESGFSGIVLSLTAGSIALIPGFVAFPLGAALLNGGAGYAQIAAFVSSLMAVGIVTLPLEIKYFSRRIAILRNAFAFFVSLIFTIVIWRFM
;
A
#
# COMPACT_ATOMS: atom_id res chain seq x y z
N MET A 1 9.42 -15.44 3.13
CA MET A 1 10.63 -14.91 3.82
C MET A 1 10.73 -13.38 3.78
N LEU A 2 10.23 -12.67 2.75
CA LEU A 2 10.22 -11.18 2.73
C LEU A 2 8.87 -10.55 3.14
N ILE A 3 7.74 -11.21 2.88
CA ILE A 3 6.37 -10.74 3.22
C ILE A 3 5.64 -11.79 4.10
N GLY A 4 6.36 -12.68 4.79
CA GLY A 4 5.74 -13.75 5.58
C GLY A 4 5.06 -13.22 6.85
N SER A 5 4.15 -13.98 7.45
CA SER A 5 3.56 -13.71 8.79
C SER A 5 4.64 -13.39 9.85
N GLU A 6 5.81 -14.01 9.74
CA GLU A 6 6.98 -13.82 10.60
C GLU A 6 7.83 -12.58 10.24
N SER A 7 7.58 -11.92 9.10
CA SER A 7 8.40 -10.81 8.61
C SER A 7 8.18 -9.49 9.36
N GLY A 8 7.28 -9.42 10.35
CA GLY A 8 7.25 -8.27 11.25
C GLY A 8 6.97 -6.93 10.56
N PHE A 9 7.53 -5.87 11.15
CA PHE A 9 7.49 -4.50 10.64
C PHE A 9 8.22 -4.32 9.30
N SER A 10 9.26 -5.12 8.99
CA SER A 10 10.00 -5.00 7.72
C SER A 10 9.16 -5.46 6.52
N GLY A 11 8.32 -6.49 6.70
CA GLY A 11 7.36 -6.93 5.68
C GLY A 11 6.30 -5.87 5.38
N ILE A 12 5.85 -5.11 6.38
CA ILE A 12 4.92 -3.99 6.19
C ILE A 12 5.53 -2.91 5.29
N VAL A 13 6.77 -2.49 5.58
CA VAL A 13 7.44 -1.42 4.83
C VAL A 13 7.67 -1.83 3.37
N LEU A 14 8.04 -3.08 3.13
CA LEU A 14 8.17 -3.65 1.78
C LEU A 14 6.82 -3.68 1.04
N SER A 15 5.75 -4.10 1.70
CA SER A 15 4.41 -4.10 1.10
C SER A 15 3.91 -2.68 0.77
N LEU A 16 4.14 -1.71 1.65
CA LEU A 16 3.79 -0.30 1.45
C LEU A 16 4.54 0.31 0.27
N THR A 17 5.83 0.04 0.15
CA THR A 17 6.65 0.53 -0.97
C THR A 17 6.27 -0.15 -2.28
N ALA A 18 6.06 -1.47 -2.26
CA ALA A 18 5.60 -2.22 -3.43
C ALA A 18 4.23 -1.74 -3.92
N GLY A 19 3.26 -1.54 -3.03
CA GLY A 19 1.93 -1.05 -3.38
C GLY A 19 1.98 0.39 -3.90
N SER A 20 2.78 1.27 -3.29
CA SER A 20 2.91 2.66 -3.75
C SER A 20 3.49 2.80 -5.16
N ILE A 21 4.36 1.87 -5.58
CA ILE A 21 4.98 1.87 -6.92
C ILE A 21 4.10 1.15 -7.93
N ALA A 22 3.41 0.10 -7.51
CA ALA A 22 2.54 -0.67 -8.38
C ALA A 22 1.32 0.16 -8.81
N LEU A 23 0.93 0.06 -10.07
CA LEU A 23 -0.33 0.61 -10.57
C LEU A 23 -1.16 -0.54 -11.12
N ILE A 24 -1.88 -1.21 -10.23
CA ILE A 24 -2.69 -2.38 -10.54
C ILE A 24 -4.17 -2.01 -10.30
N PRO A 25 -5.08 -2.34 -11.23
CA PRO A 25 -6.50 -2.11 -11.03
C PRO A 25 -7.05 -2.85 -9.79
N GLY A 26 -8.01 -2.26 -9.10
CA GLY A 26 -8.58 -2.83 -7.87
C GLY A 26 -9.13 -4.26 -8.04
N PHE A 27 -9.68 -4.60 -9.21
CA PHE A 27 -10.19 -5.95 -9.48
C PHE A 27 -9.11 -7.03 -9.54
N VAL A 28 -7.85 -6.66 -9.80
CA VAL A 28 -6.69 -7.58 -9.75
C VAL A 28 -6.05 -7.56 -8.35
N ALA A 29 -6.15 -6.43 -7.64
CA ALA A 29 -5.57 -6.26 -6.30
C ALA A 29 -6.15 -7.23 -5.27
N PHE A 30 -7.46 -7.47 -5.26
CA PHE A 30 -8.09 -8.37 -4.28
C PHE A 30 -7.69 -9.85 -4.47
N PRO A 31 -7.75 -10.43 -5.69
CA PRO A 31 -7.20 -11.76 -5.94
C PRO A 31 -5.71 -11.87 -5.59
N LEU A 32 -4.93 -10.84 -5.89
CA LEU A 32 -3.51 -10.80 -5.55
C LEU A 32 -3.30 -10.82 -4.04
N GLY A 33 -4.08 -10.05 -3.27
CA GLY A 33 -4.07 -10.09 -1.82
C GLY A 33 -4.40 -11.48 -1.26
N ALA A 34 -5.39 -12.16 -1.84
CA ALA A 34 -5.73 -13.55 -1.48
C ALA A 34 -4.59 -14.53 -1.82
N ALA A 35 -3.91 -14.34 -2.96
CA ALA A 35 -2.75 -15.16 -3.34
C ALA A 35 -1.57 -14.94 -2.38
N LEU A 36 -1.31 -13.69 -1.95
CA LEU A 36 -0.30 -13.38 -0.95
C LEU A 36 -0.63 -14.02 0.41
N LEU A 37 -1.91 -13.98 0.83
CA LEU A 37 -2.37 -14.63 2.06
C LEU A 37 -2.10 -16.14 2.03
N ASN A 38 -2.49 -16.81 0.95
CA ASN A 38 -2.24 -18.24 0.76
C ASN A 38 -0.74 -18.55 0.65
N GLY A 39 0.07 -17.61 0.16
CA GLY A 39 1.53 -17.69 0.13
C GLY A 39 2.20 -17.45 1.49
N GLY A 40 1.43 -17.29 2.57
CA GLY A 40 1.93 -17.11 3.92
C GLY A 40 2.19 -15.66 4.33
N ALA A 41 1.62 -14.69 3.61
CA ALA A 41 1.64 -13.29 4.04
C ALA A 41 0.70 -13.04 5.20
N GLY A 42 1.12 -12.23 6.17
CA GLY A 42 0.26 -11.79 7.25
C GLY A 42 -0.73 -10.72 6.78
N TYR A 43 -1.84 -10.62 7.52
CA TYR A 43 -2.93 -9.69 7.22
C TYR A 43 -2.49 -8.24 7.15
N ALA A 44 -1.56 -7.84 8.03
CA ALA A 44 -1.03 -6.49 8.02
C ALA A 44 -0.19 -6.18 6.78
N GLN A 45 0.59 -7.15 6.24
CA GLN A 45 1.32 -6.90 5.00
C GLN A 45 0.39 -6.80 3.79
N ILE A 46 -0.72 -7.54 3.78
CA ILE A 46 -1.74 -7.44 2.72
C ILE A 46 -2.47 -6.10 2.82
N ALA A 47 -2.85 -5.69 4.03
CA ALA A 47 -3.46 -4.40 4.28
C ALA A 47 -2.56 -3.25 3.80
N ALA A 48 -1.28 -3.29 4.14
CA ALA A 48 -0.27 -2.33 3.70
C ALA A 48 -0.17 -2.24 2.17
N PHE A 49 -0.13 -3.40 1.52
CA PHE A 49 -0.02 -3.50 0.08
C PHE A 49 -1.26 -2.93 -0.61
N VAL A 50 -2.45 -3.41 -0.25
CA VAL A 50 -3.71 -3.00 -0.89
C VAL A 50 -4.03 -1.53 -0.60
N SER A 51 -3.82 -1.06 0.64
CA SER A 51 -4.11 0.34 0.99
C SER A 51 -3.19 1.29 0.24
N SER A 52 -1.89 1.00 0.19
CA SER A 52 -0.92 1.85 -0.50
C SER A 52 -1.13 1.82 -2.02
N LEU A 53 -1.43 0.65 -2.59
CA LEU A 53 -1.74 0.48 -4.01
C LEU A 53 -2.90 1.36 -4.49
N MET A 54 -3.95 1.48 -3.68
CA MET A 54 -5.14 2.26 -4.05
C MET A 54 -5.01 3.73 -3.69
N ALA A 55 -4.37 4.05 -2.57
CA ALA A 55 -4.32 5.40 -2.04
C ALA A 55 -3.17 6.23 -2.62
N VAL A 56 -2.00 5.62 -2.77
CA VAL A 56 -0.75 6.28 -3.18
C VAL A 56 -0.62 6.21 -4.69
N GLY A 57 -0.52 7.38 -5.31
CA GLY A 57 -0.47 7.55 -6.75
C GLY A 57 0.91 8.04 -7.21
N ILE A 58 1.99 7.30 -6.95
CA ILE A 58 3.34 7.71 -7.42
C ILE A 58 3.39 7.71 -8.95
N VAL A 59 2.79 6.70 -9.57
CA VAL A 59 2.75 6.60 -11.04
C VAL A 59 1.79 7.63 -11.64
N THR A 60 0.71 7.98 -10.94
CA THR A 60 -0.25 9.01 -11.37
C THR A 60 0.16 10.43 -11.00
N LEU A 61 1.24 10.60 -10.24
CA LEU A 61 1.77 11.90 -9.80
C LEU A 61 2.00 12.91 -10.94
N PRO A 62 2.58 12.56 -12.12
CA PRO A 62 2.68 13.51 -13.24
C PRO A 62 1.32 13.97 -13.79
N LEU A 63 0.32 13.08 -13.79
CA LEU A 63 -1.06 13.44 -14.16
C LEU A 63 -1.68 14.36 -13.09
N GLU A 64 -1.52 14.03 -11.81
CA GLU A 64 -2.03 14.85 -10.70
C GLU A 64 -1.42 16.25 -10.69
N ILE A 65 -0.12 16.38 -10.97
CA ILE A 65 0.55 17.69 -11.09
C ILE A 65 -0.09 18.53 -12.21
N LYS A 66 -0.43 17.89 -13.34
CA LYS A 66 -1.02 18.56 -14.51
C LYS A 66 -2.42 19.10 -14.24
N TYR A 67 -3.23 18.41 -13.43
CA TYR A 67 -4.62 18.79 -13.14
C TYR A 67 -4.80 19.58 -11.83
N PHE A 68 -4.05 19.28 -10.78
CA PHE A 68 -4.28 19.80 -9.42
C PHE A 68 -3.18 20.74 -8.90
N SER A 69 -2.15 21.05 -9.68
CA SER A 69 -0.93 21.75 -9.25
C SER A 69 -0.01 20.93 -8.34
N ARG A 70 1.30 21.16 -8.48
CA ARG A 70 2.36 20.37 -7.82
C ARG A 70 2.22 20.25 -6.30
N ARG A 71 1.79 21.32 -5.62
CA ARG A 71 1.66 21.31 -4.15
C ARG A 71 0.56 20.36 -3.68
N ILE A 72 -0.60 20.38 -4.33
CA ILE A 72 -1.76 19.57 -3.94
C ILE A 72 -1.49 18.09 -4.26
N ALA A 73 -0.91 17.78 -5.42
CA ALA A 73 -0.55 16.41 -5.79
C ALA A 73 0.42 15.76 -4.77
N ILE A 74 1.45 16.50 -4.36
CA ILE A 74 2.41 16.01 -3.36
C ILE A 74 1.74 15.85 -1.99
N LEU A 75 0.93 16.82 -1.57
CA LEU A 75 0.21 16.72 -0.28
C LEU A 75 -0.69 15.49 -0.26
N ARG A 76 -1.48 15.27 -1.32
CA ARG A 76 -2.41 14.13 -1.42
C ARG A 76 -1.66 12.81 -1.30
N ASN A 77 -0.56 12.64 -2.05
CA ASN A 77 0.23 11.40 -1.99
C ASN A 77 0.88 11.20 -0.62
N ALA A 78 1.39 12.26 0.00
CA ALA A 78 1.95 12.18 1.36
C ALA A 78 0.88 11.77 2.39
N PHE A 79 -0.28 12.44 2.38
CA PHE A 79 -1.40 12.08 3.26
C PHE A 79 -1.89 10.65 3.01
N ALA A 80 -2.01 10.23 1.75
CA ALA A 80 -2.41 8.87 1.39
C ALA A 80 -1.44 7.81 1.93
N PHE A 81 -0.13 8.08 1.86
CA PHE A 81 0.90 7.21 2.42
C PHE A 81 0.80 7.14 3.95
N PHE A 82 0.66 8.30 4.62
CA PHE A 82 0.48 8.35 6.08
C PHE A 82 -0.78 7.62 6.56
N VAL A 83 -1.91 7.80 5.88
CA VAL A 83 -3.16 7.11 6.22
C VAL A 83 -3.02 5.59 6.01
N SER A 84 -2.36 5.16 4.93
CA SER A 84 -2.07 3.75 4.67
C SER A 84 -1.19 3.14 5.77
N LEU A 85 -0.18 3.88 6.23
CA LEU A 85 0.68 3.46 7.35
C LEU A 85 -0.13 3.29 8.64
N ILE A 86 -0.97 4.28 8.99
CA ILE A 86 -1.81 4.22 10.19
C ILE A 86 -2.77 3.04 10.11
N PHE A 87 -3.47 2.87 8.98
CA PHE A 87 -4.40 1.77 8.76
C PHE A 87 -3.73 0.41 8.93
N THR A 88 -2.52 0.26 8.38
CA THR A 88 -1.73 -0.96 8.51
C THR A 88 -1.33 -1.23 9.96
N ILE A 89 -0.87 -0.20 10.69
CA ILE A 89 -0.47 -0.33 12.10
C ILE A 89 -1.66 -0.73 12.97
N VAL A 90 -2.84 -0.18 12.68
CA VAL A 90 -4.08 -0.56 13.34
C VAL A 90 -4.35 -2.06 13.11
N ILE A 91 -4.33 -2.52 11.86
CA ILE A 91 -4.54 -3.95 11.56
C ILE A 91 -3.48 -4.84 12.20
N TRP A 92 -2.21 -4.43 12.17
CA TRP A 92 -1.10 -5.11 12.85
C TRP A 92 -1.33 -5.25 14.36
N ARG A 93 -1.98 -4.27 14.99
CA ARG A 93 -2.25 -4.31 16.43
C ARG A 93 -3.44 -5.21 16.78
N PHE A 94 -4.42 -5.35 15.88
CA PHE A 94 -5.65 -6.09 16.13
C PHE A 94 -5.60 -7.57 15.72
N MET A 95 -4.67 -7.98 14.87
CA MET A 95 -4.56 -9.33 14.32
C MET A 95 -3.26 -10.03 14.69
#